data_AF-A0A9D5CGI0-F1
#
_entry.id   AF-A0A9D5CGI0-F1
#
_cell.length_a   1.000
_cell.length_b   1.000
_cell.length_c   1.000
_cell.angle_alpha   90.00
_cell.angle_beta   90.00
_cell.angle_gamma   90.00
#
_symmetry.space_group_name_H-M   'P 1'
#
loop_
_entity.id
_entity.type
_entity.pdbx_description
1 polymer ?
#
loop_
_entity_poly.entity_id
_entity_poly.type
_entity_poly.pdbx_seq_one_letter_code
_entity_poly.pdbx_strand_id
1 'polypeptide(L)'
;MALAMVAEDRQINDVLEELFAEEGNEMQIRPADLYLREEEEMNFYEIILRARQRKEIVIGYRLESAERAIINPPAKDMRRRWSSKDVFVVIAEKE
;
A
#
# COMPACT_ATOMS: atom_id res chain seq x y z
N MET A 1 -3.51 16.34 -14.30
CA MET A 1 -4.12 15.06 -13.86
C MET A 1 -5.07 15.26 -12.69
N ALA A 2 -4.68 15.99 -11.62
CA ALA A 2 -5.57 16.30 -10.50
C ALA A 2 -6.92 16.95 -10.92
N LEU A 3 -6.89 17.94 -11.83
CA LEU A 3 -8.10 18.62 -12.30
C LEU A 3 -9.15 17.69 -12.93
N ALA A 4 -8.73 16.64 -13.63
CA ALA A 4 -9.67 15.69 -14.23
C ALA A 4 -10.36 14.85 -13.15
N MET A 5 -9.63 14.39 -12.14
CA MET A 5 -10.19 13.60 -11.04
C MET A 5 -11.18 14.41 -10.21
N VAL A 6 -10.87 15.68 -9.92
CA VAL A 6 -11.77 16.58 -9.18
C VAL A 6 -12.97 17.02 -10.01
N ALA A 7 -12.82 17.14 -11.33
CA ALA A 7 -13.93 17.43 -12.22
C ALA A 7 -14.93 16.27 -12.31
N GLU A 8 -14.45 15.03 -12.25
CA GLU A 8 -15.30 13.82 -12.19
C GLU A 8 -16.00 13.71 -10.83
N ASP A 9 -15.27 13.87 -9.73
CA ASP A 9 -15.84 13.84 -8.38
C ASP A 9 -15.14 14.85 -7.47
N ARG A 10 -15.92 15.83 -6.99
CA ARG A 10 -15.43 16.90 -6.12
C ARG A 10 -14.91 16.38 -4.79
N GLN A 11 -15.39 15.24 -4.31
CA GLN A 11 -14.94 14.66 -3.03
C GLN A 11 -13.50 14.13 -3.10
N ILE A 12 -12.98 13.87 -4.31
CA ILE A 12 -11.58 13.44 -4.50
C ILE A 12 -10.59 14.56 -4.17
N ASN A 13 -11.03 15.82 -4.21
CA ASN A 13 -10.16 16.94 -3.83
C ASN A 13 -9.69 16.81 -2.37
N ASP A 14 -10.60 16.48 -1.46
CA ASP A 14 -10.29 16.34 -0.03
C ASP A 14 -9.29 15.19 0.21
N VAL A 15 -9.45 14.07 -0.52
CA VAL A 15 -8.53 12.93 -0.46
C VAL A 15 -7.13 13.29 -0.95
N LEU A 16 -7.04 14.04 -2.06
CA LEU A 16 -5.76 14.48 -2.60
C LEU A 16 -5.10 15.53 -1.70
N GLU A 17 -5.88 16.43 -1.12
CA GLU A 17 -5.39 17.42 -0.17
C GLU A 17 -4.78 16.75 1.06
N GLU A 18 -5.43 15.73 1.63
CA GLU A 18 -4.87 14.98 2.76
C GLU A 18 -3.57 14.25 2.36
N LEU A 19 -3.56 13.53 1.24
CA LEU A 19 -2.38 12.77 0.81
C LEU A 19 -1.17 13.63 0.44
N PHE A 20 -1.37 14.92 0.13
CA PHE A 20 -0.31 15.88 -0.14
C PHE A 20 0.00 16.82 1.03
N ALA A 21 -0.81 16.80 2.08
CA ALA A 21 -0.56 17.55 3.30
C ALA A 21 0.64 16.97 4.06
N GLU A 22 1.30 17.81 4.85
CA GLU A 22 2.35 17.35 5.77
C GLU A 22 1.77 16.59 6.98
N GLU A 23 0.51 16.91 7.33
CA GLU A 23 -0.24 16.34 8.43
C GLU A 23 -1.27 15.33 7.92
N GLY A 24 -1.51 14.26 8.69
CA GLY A 24 -2.50 13.24 8.35
C GLY A 24 -1.88 12.03 7.63
N ASN A 25 -2.69 11.38 6.80
CA ASN A 25 -2.27 10.17 6.09
C ASN A 25 -1.49 10.50 4.82
N GLU A 26 -0.34 9.86 4.65
CA GLU A 26 0.49 9.97 3.46
C GLU A 26 0.80 8.59 2.86
N MET A 27 1.24 8.58 1.60
CA MET A 27 1.66 7.35 0.94
C MET A 27 3.12 7.05 1.28
N GLN A 28 3.37 5.86 1.83
CA GLN A 28 4.70 5.41 2.25
C GLN A 28 5.06 4.07 1.61
N ILE A 29 6.37 3.85 1.43
CA ILE A 29 6.92 2.56 1.03
C ILE A 29 7.52 1.91 2.27
N ARG A 30 6.99 0.75 2.65
CA ARG A 30 7.39 0.00 3.84
C ARG A 30 8.08 -1.31 3.45
N PRO A 31 9.19 -1.68 4.12
CA PRO A 31 9.87 -2.94 3.86
C PRO A 31 9.00 -4.15 4.26
N ALA A 32 9.24 -5.28 3.59
CA ALA A 32 8.47 -6.52 3.75
C ALA A 32 8.55 -7.14 5.16
N ASP A 33 9.69 -6.98 5.83
CA ASP A 33 9.99 -7.50 7.18
C ASP A 33 9.03 -6.99 8.26
N LEU A 34 8.37 -5.84 8.06
CA LEU A 34 7.35 -5.31 8.96
C LEU A 34 6.06 -6.16 8.97
N TYR A 35 5.80 -6.91 7.90
CA TYR A 35 4.55 -7.67 7.72
C TYR A 35 4.76 -9.16 7.59
N LEU A 36 5.96 -9.59 7.20
CA LEU A 36 6.25 -10.96 6.80
C LEU A 36 7.30 -11.60 7.69
N ARG A 37 7.21 -12.92 7.87
CA ARG A 37 8.29 -13.74 8.42
C ARG A 37 9.05 -14.41 7.29
N GLU A 38 10.30 -14.83 7.53
CA GLU A 38 11.08 -15.57 6.54
C GLU A 38 10.35 -16.83 6.09
N GLU A 39 10.41 -17.09 4.78
CA GLU A 39 9.79 -18.25 4.10
C GLU A 39 8.25 -18.33 4.19
N GLU A 40 7.58 -17.26 4.61
CA GLU A 40 6.12 -17.27 4.77
C GLU A 40 5.38 -17.11 3.42
N GLU A 41 4.41 -17.99 3.18
CA GLU A 41 3.49 -17.88 2.04
C GLU A 41 2.17 -17.29 2.47
N MET A 42 1.87 -16.10 1.96
CA MET A 42 0.67 -15.33 2.32
C MET A 42 0.02 -14.74 1.09
N ASN A 43 -1.30 -14.57 1.16
CA ASN A 43 -2.03 -13.78 0.19
C ASN A 43 -2.08 -12.30 0.62
N PHE A 44 -2.54 -11.44 -0.29
CA PHE A 44 -2.54 -10.00 -0.07
C PHE A 44 -3.51 -9.57 1.03
N TYR A 45 -4.63 -10.28 1.22
CA TYR A 45 -5.56 -10.00 2.33
C TYR A 45 -4.93 -10.27 3.70
N GLU A 46 -4.17 -11.35 3.83
CA GLU A 46 -3.47 -11.68 5.07
C GLU A 46 -2.45 -10.61 5.43
N ILE A 47 -1.76 -10.02 4.43
CA ILE A 47 -0.85 -8.88 4.63
C ILE A 47 -1.62 -7.62 5.06
N ILE A 48 -2.74 -7.31 4.39
CA ILE A 48 -3.61 -6.19 4.79
C ILE A 48 -4.00 -6.33 6.28
N LEU A 49 -4.40 -7.52 6.72
CA LEU A 49 -4.79 -7.75 8.11
C LEU A 49 -3.66 -7.46 9.11
N ARG A 50 -2.41 -7.79 8.77
CA ARG A 50 -1.24 -7.46 9.61
C ARG A 50 -0.94 -5.97 9.63
N ALA A 51 -0.97 -5.32 8.46
CA ALA A 51 -0.77 -3.88 8.36
C ALA A 51 -1.82 -3.09 9.16
N ARG A 52 -3.07 -3.58 9.20
CA ARG A 52 -4.13 -2.96 10.00
C ARG A 52 -3.85 -2.97 11.50
N GLN A 53 -3.10 -3.94 12.02
CA GLN A 53 -2.66 -3.93 13.43
C GLN A 53 -1.71 -2.76 13.73
N ARG A 54 -1.07 -2.23 12.69
CA ARG A 54 -0.16 -1.08 12.73
C ARG A 54 -0.84 0.22 12.28
N LYS A 55 -2.17 0.20 12.10
CA LYS A 55 -3.00 1.29 11.54
C LYS A 55 -2.64 1.70 10.11
N GLU A 56 -2.02 0.79 9.36
CA GLU A 56 -1.63 1.03 7.97
C GLU A 56 -2.68 0.43 7.00
N ILE A 57 -2.85 1.05 5.84
CA ILE A 57 -3.69 0.56 4.74
C ILE A 57 -2.78 0.19 3.57
N VAL A 58 -2.55 -1.11 3.35
CA VAL A 58 -1.75 -1.58 2.20
C VAL A 58 -2.59 -1.47 0.93
N ILE A 59 -2.10 -0.68 -0.02
CA ILE A 59 -2.75 -0.46 -1.33
C ILE A 59 -2.04 -1.19 -2.46
N GLY A 60 -0.82 -1.66 -2.25
CA GLY A 60 -0.05 -2.36 -3.28
C GLY A 60 1.29 -2.88 -2.80
N TYR A 61 2.09 -3.37 -3.74
CA TYR A 61 3.45 -3.86 -3.48
C TYR A 61 4.32 -3.71 -4.72
N ARG A 62 5.65 -3.76 -4.52
CA ARG A 62 6.64 -3.93 -5.58
C ARG A 62 7.54 -5.09 -5.22
N LEU A 63 7.67 -6.03 -6.14
CA LEU A 63 8.58 -7.16 -5.99
C LEU A 63 10.02 -6.70 -6.22
N GLU A 64 10.98 -7.39 -5.62
CA GLU A 64 12.41 -7.14 -5.85
C GLU A 64 12.77 -7.14 -7.35
N SER A 65 12.19 -8.08 -8.11
CA SER A 65 12.44 -8.23 -9.54
C SER A 65 11.63 -7.29 -10.44
N ALA A 66 10.72 -6.49 -9.87
CA ALA A 66 9.81 -5.64 -10.62
C ALA A 66 10.25 -4.17 -10.58
N GLU A 67 10.28 -3.54 -11.76
CA GLU A 67 10.59 -2.11 -11.88
C GLU A 67 9.45 -1.23 -11.34
N ARG A 68 8.20 -1.68 -11.51
CA ARG A 68 6.99 -0.91 -11.16
C ARG A 68 6.21 -1.57 -10.03
N ALA A 69 5.65 -0.73 -9.16
CA ALA A 69 4.71 -1.17 -8.14
C ALA A 69 3.37 -1.56 -8.77
N ILE A 70 2.71 -2.56 -8.19
CA ILE A 70 1.36 -2.98 -8.52
C ILE A 70 0.44 -2.40 -7.44
N ILE A 71 -0.33 -1.38 -7.80
CA ILE A 71 -1.38 -0.82 -6.95
C ILE A 71 -2.69 -1.57 -7.23
N ASN A 72 -3.41 -1.91 -6.16
CA ASN A 72 -4.64 -2.70 -6.20
C ASN A 72 -4.45 -4.03 -6.97
N PRO A 73 -3.60 -4.96 -6.49
CA PRO A 73 -3.26 -6.17 -7.22
C PRO A 73 -4.50 -7.03 -7.52
N PRO A 74 -4.56 -7.66 -8.71
CA PRO A 74 -5.55 -8.68 -9.02
C PRO A 74 -5.28 -9.96 -8.21
N ALA A 75 -6.31 -10.78 -7.96
CA ALA A 75 -6.21 -12.06 -7.24
C ALA A 75 -5.59 -11.95 -5.83
N LYS A 76 -6.20 -11.13 -4.97
CA LYS A 76 -5.73 -10.85 -3.59
C LYS A 76 -5.76 -12.04 -2.64
N ASP A 77 -6.51 -13.08 -2.99
CA ASP A 77 -6.67 -14.35 -2.30
C ASP A 77 -5.59 -15.38 -2.65
N MET A 78 -4.88 -15.19 -3.76
CA MET A 78 -3.80 -16.07 -4.20
C MET A 78 -2.59 -15.92 -3.26
N ARG A 79 -2.19 -17.04 -2.65
CA ARG A 79 -0.97 -17.09 -1.83
C ARG A 79 0.28 -17.01 -2.69
N ARG A 80 1.27 -16.29 -2.16
CA ARG A 80 2.56 -16.07 -2.80
C ARG A 80 3.65 -16.17 -1.74
N ARG A 81 4.81 -16.66 -2.18
CA ARG A 81 6.05 -16.53 -1.41
C ARG A 81 6.64 -15.14 -1.60
N TRP A 82 6.84 -14.44 -0.49
CA TRP A 82 7.38 -13.09 -0.49
C TRP A 82 8.87 -13.09 -0.16
N SER A 83 9.59 -12.12 -0.70
CA SER A 83 11.00 -11.84 -0.37
C SER A 83 11.08 -10.76 0.70
N SER A 84 12.08 -10.81 1.57
CA SER A 84 12.38 -9.71 2.51
C SER A 84 12.79 -8.42 1.80
N LYS A 85 13.15 -8.51 0.51
CA LYS A 85 13.48 -7.37 -0.35
C LYS A 85 12.28 -6.82 -1.12
N ASP A 86 11.13 -7.48 -1.05
CA ASP A 86 9.89 -6.89 -1.54
C ASP A 86 9.51 -5.68 -0.67
N VAL A 87 8.72 -4.78 -1.22
CA VAL A 87 8.23 -3.62 -0.49
C VAL A 87 6.72 -3.46 -0.68
N PHE A 88 6.05 -2.95 0.35
CA PHE A 88 4.62 -2.67 0.34
C PHE A 88 4.37 -1.17 0.25
N VAL A 89 3.34 -0.81 -0.51
CA VAL A 89 2.85 0.56 -0.63
C VAL A 89 1.67 0.70 0.32
N VAL A 90 1.77 1.63 1.26
CA VAL A 90 0.77 1.84 2.30
C VAL A 90 0.33 3.29 2.38
N ILE A 91 -0.89 3.50 2.87
CA ILE A 91 -1.37 4.79 3.38
C ILE A 91 -1.32 4.70 4.90
N ALA A 92 -0.62 5.63 5.53
CA ALA A 92 -0.44 5.67 6.98
C ALA A 92 -0.18 7.10 7.45
N GLU A 93 -0.49 7.38 8.71
CA GLU A 93 -0.04 8.62 9.36
C GLU A 93 1.48 8.62 9.52
N LYS A 94 2.06 9.82 9.56
CA LYS A 94 3.47 10.04 9.87
C LYS A 94 3.75 9.63 11.32
N GLU A 95 4.85 8.91 11.53
CA GLU A 95 5.36 8.58 12.88
C GLU A 95 5.86 9.82 13.62
#